data_AF-A0A290ZBW9-F1
#
_entry.id   AF-A0A290ZBW9-F1
#
_cell.length_a   1.000
_cell.length_b   1.000
_cell.length_c   1.000
_cell.angle_alpha   90.00
_cell.angle_beta   90.00
_cell.angle_gamma   90.00
#
_symmetry.space_group_name_H-M   'P 1'
#
loop_
_entity.id
_entity.type
_entity.pdbx_description
1 polymer ?
#
loop_
_entity_poly.entity_id
_entity_poly.type
_entity_poly.pdbx_seq_one_letter_code
_entity_poly.pdbx_strand_id
1 'polypeptide(L)'
;MEASDRDRDPDGRARNARPRDGLGRPLPYGAVGVERQPEGVVRAPDESLREAQRLLDEGKPFHAHEVLEDAWKSAPEAERELWRGLAQLAVGLTHALRGNGRGARSLVERGARSIEPYRDAPPHGVDVAGLVDWAERGAYLGAGPDTPETGGRESTVLAAPERTGAETGVDRAVVGGAGVLRLRG
;
A
#
# COMPACT_ATOMS: atom_id res chain seq x y z
N MET A 1 -13.61 28.23 19.93
CA MET A 1 -12.56 28.34 18.90
C MET A 1 -11.28 28.59 19.65
N GLU A 2 -10.45 27.58 19.88
CA GLU A 2 -9.07 27.80 20.32
C GLU A 2 -8.19 26.64 19.87
N ALA A 3 -7.04 27.01 19.34
CA ALA A 3 -6.34 26.31 18.28
C ALA A 3 -5.73 24.99 18.75
N SER A 4 -5.92 23.94 17.94
CA SER A 4 -5.03 22.79 17.89
C SER A 4 -3.62 23.31 17.65
N ASP A 5 -2.88 23.52 18.73
CA ASP A 5 -1.47 23.87 18.69
C ASP A 5 -0.77 22.73 17.94
N ARG A 6 -0.31 23.05 16.74
CA ARG A 6 0.25 22.08 15.81
C ARG A 6 1.53 21.62 16.47
N ASP A 7 1.52 20.38 16.97
CA ASP A 7 2.68 19.71 17.53
C ASP A 7 3.87 19.95 16.59
N ARG A 8 4.83 20.73 17.06
CA ARG A 8 5.96 21.24 16.27
C ARG A 8 7.23 20.94 17.03
N ASP A 9 8.29 20.55 16.32
CA ASP A 9 9.62 20.41 16.91
C ASP A 9 10.23 21.81 17.19
N PRO A 10 11.40 21.87 17.88
CA PRO A 10 12.08 23.14 18.15
C PRO A 10 12.41 23.94 16.89
N ASP A 11 12.47 23.28 15.74
CA ASP A 11 12.73 23.87 14.42
C ASP A 11 11.43 24.28 13.67
N GLY A 12 10.26 24.17 14.31
CA GLY A 12 8.96 24.59 13.78
C GLY A 12 8.33 23.63 12.76
N ARG A 13 8.89 22.44 12.56
CA ARG A 13 8.35 21.38 11.71
C ARG A 13 7.24 20.68 12.46
N ALA A 14 6.12 20.43 11.79
CA ALA A 14 5.02 19.66 12.38
C ALA A 14 5.53 18.28 12.80
N ARG A 15 5.61 18.01 14.10
CA ARG A 15 5.76 16.68 14.65
C ARG A 15 4.46 15.96 14.36
N ASN A 16 4.49 15.11 13.35
CA ASN A 16 3.38 14.25 13.04
C ASN A 16 3.35 13.07 14.04
N ALA A 17 3.26 13.37 15.34
CA ALA A 17 3.31 12.40 16.44
C ALA A 17 2.00 11.60 16.59
N ARG A 18 0.97 11.94 15.81
CA ARG A 18 -0.30 11.21 15.82
C ARG A 18 -0.08 9.81 15.23
N PRO A 19 -0.42 8.73 15.97
CA PRO A 19 -0.26 7.36 15.48
C PRO A 19 -1.00 7.16 14.15
N ARG A 20 -0.50 6.28 13.28
CA ARG A 20 -1.09 5.99 11.97
C ARG A 20 -1.32 4.52 11.78
N ASP A 21 -2.30 4.15 10.96
CA ASP A 21 -2.48 2.75 10.55
C ASP A 21 -1.47 2.34 9.46
N GLY A 22 -1.50 1.07 9.04
CA GLY A 22 -0.61 0.55 7.98
C GLY A 22 -0.78 1.22 6.61
N LEU A 23 -1.90 1.92 6.41
CA LEU A 23 -2.16 2.72 5.22
C LEU A 23 -1.75 4.18 5.40
N GLY A 24 -1.24 4.61 6.56
CA GLY A 24 -0.83 5.99 6.84
C GLY A 24 -1.98 6.93 7.24
N ARG A 25 -3.19 6.44 7.55
CA ARG A 25 -4.30 7.27 8.06
C ARG A 25 -4.08 7.59 9.54
N PRO A 26 -4.34 8.83 10.01
CA PRO A 26 -4.22 9.16 11.42
C PRO A 26 -5.22 8.37 12.29
N LEU A 27 -4.74 7.80 13.39
CA LEU A 27 -5.53 7.11 14.41
C LEU A 27 -5.89 8.03 15.58
N PRO A 28 -6.89 7.71 16.41
CA PRO A 28 -7.13 8.42 17.67
C PRO A 28 -5.88 8.48 18.55
N TYR A 29 -5.77 9.54 19.37
CA TYR A 29 -4.70 9.62 20.38
C TYR A 29 -4.80 8.44 21.36
N GLY A 30 -3.66 7.85 21.72
CA GLY A 30 -3.60 6.66 22.58
C GLY A 30 -3.77 5.31 21.84
N ALA A 31 -4.14 5.31 20.55
CA ALA A 31 -4.09 4.11 19.74
C ALA A 31 -2.65 3.72 19.40
N VAL A 32 -2.36 2.42 19.33
CA VAL A 32 -1.07 1.92 18.83
C VAL A 32 -1.07 2.03 17.31
N GLY A 33 -0.19 2.88 16.78
CA GLY A 33 0.03 3.00 15.34
C GLY A 33 1.07 2.00 14.83
N VAL A 34 1.16 1.88 13.51
CA VAL A 34 2.28 1.22 12.85
C VAL A 34 3.48 2.18 12.89
N GLU A 35 4.64 1.67 13.29
CA GLU A 35 5.89 2.41 13.27
C GLU A 35 6.21 2.84 11.84
N ARG A 36 6.52 4.13 11.65
CA ARG A 36 6.91 4.65 10.34
C ARG A 36 8.23 4.01 9.92
N GLN A 37 8.38 3.77 8.62
CA GLN A 37 9.68 3.40 8.08
C GLN A 37 10.67 4.55 8.32
N PRO A 38 11.93 4.27 8.64
CA PRO A 38 12.95 5.30 8.73
C PRO A 38 13.12 5.96 7.35
N GLU A 39 12.92 7.29 7.32
CA GLU A 39 13.01 8.10 6.11
C GLU A 39 14.47 8.32 5.69
N GLY A 40 14.75 8.30 4.39
CA GLY A 40 16.07 8.63 3.85
C GLY A 40 17.11 7.52 4.01
N VAL A 41 16.68 6.28 4.26
CA VAL A 41 17.57 5.12 4.32
C VAL A 41 17.89 4.68 2.90
N VAL A 42 19.11 4.97 2.47
CA VAL A 42 19.64 4.51 1.18
C VAL A 42 19.90 3.01 1.26
N ARG A 43 19.22 2.26 0.39
CA ARG A 43 19.34 0.81 0.24
C ARG A 43 19.82 0.47 -1.17
N ALA A 44 20.48 -0.67 -1.32
CA ALA A 44 20.78 -1.20 -2.66
C ALA A 44 19.48 -1.54 -3.41
N PRO A 45 19.44 -1.45 -4.75
CA PRO A 45 18.26 -1.77 -5.56
C PRO A 45 17.53 -3.07 -5.18
N ASP A 46 18.27 -4.18 -5.06
CA ASP A 46 17.72 -5.47 -4.67
C ASP A 46 17.10 -5.47 -3.27
N GLU A 47 17.70 -4.75 -2.33
CA GLU A 47 17.20 -4.63 -0.97
C GLU A 47 15.94 -3.78 -0.92
N SER A 48 15.90 -2.66 -1.64
CA SER A 48 14.72 -1.80 -1.78
C SER A 48 13.53 -2.59 -2.34
N LEU A 49 13.74 -3.38 -3.39
CA LEU A 49 12.67 -4.20 -4.00
C LEU A 49 12.20 -5.32 -3.07
N ARG A 50 13.12 -6.01 -2.37
CA ARG A 50 12.75 -7.05 -1.40
C ARG A 50 11.96 -6.47 -0.23
N GLU A 51 12.40 -5.35 0.33
CA GLU A 51 11.71 -4.72 1.46
C GLU A 51 10.34 -4.15 1.05
N ALA A 52 10.26 -3.50 -0.11
CA ALA A 52 8.99 -3.03 -0.66
C ALA A 52 8.01 -4.21 -0.89
N GLN A 53 8.49 -5.34 -1.43
CA GLN A 53 7.64 -6.52 -1.62
C GLN A 53 7.15 -7.10 -0.29
N ARG A 54 8.03 -7.22 0.71
CA ARG A 54 7.65 -7.69 2.06
C ARG A 54 6.54 -6.80 2.65
N LEU A 55 6.66 -5.48 2.51
CA LEU A 55 5.65 -4.53 2.99
C LEU A 55 4.34 -4.63 2.21
N LEU A 56 4.38 -4.85 0.90
CA LEU A 56 3.19 -5.13 0.09
C LEU A 56 2.48 -6.41 0.56
N ASP A 57 3.25 -7.47 0.83
CA ASP A 57 2.73 -8.75 1.32
C ASP A 57 2.13 -8.66 2.72
N GLU A 58 2.54 -7.67 3.51
CA GLU A 58 1.97 -7.34 4.82
C GLU A 58 0.79 -6.35 4.76
N GLY A 59 0.34 -5.97 3.56
CA GLY A 59 -0.76 -5.00 3.41
C GLY A 59 -0.37 -3.58 3.79
N LYS A 60 0.91 -3.21 3.68
CA LYS A 60 1.48 -1.89 3.99
C LYS A 60 1.98 -1.14 2.73
N PRO A 61 1.14 -0.91 1.71
CA PRO A 61 1.58 -0.29 0.47
C PRO A 61 2.05 1.17 0.62
N PHE A 62 1.61 1.88 1.67
CA PHE A 62 2.13 3.22 1.95
C PHE A 62 3.60 3.18 2.37
N HIS A 63 3.95 2.22 3.22
CA HIS A 63 5.34 2.03 3.65
C HIS A 63 6.21 1.51 2.49
N ALA A 64 5.66 0.63 1.64
CA ALA A 64 6.34 0.21 0.41
C ALA A 64 6.61 1.40 -0.53
N HIS A 65 5.65 2.33 -0.65
CA HIS A 65 5.83 3.57 -1.39
C HIS A 65 7.00 4.40 -0.84
N GLU A 66 7.11 4.58 0.48
CA GLU A 66 8.23 5.31 1.10
C GLU A 66 9.59 4.69 0.72
N VAL A 67 9.71 3.36 0.79
CA VAL A 67 10.95 2.65 0.39
C VAL A 67 11.29 2.86 -1.08
N LEU A 68 10.29 2.77 -1.97
CA LEU A 68 10.47 2.97 -3.42
C LEU A 68 10.77 4.43 -3.77
N GLU A 69 10.22 5.38 -3.03
CA GLU A 69 10.50 6.81 -3.18
C GLU A 69 11.94 7.15 -2.77
N ASP A 70 12.43 6.56 -1.69
CA ASP A 70 13.83 6.73 -1.28
C ASP A 70 14.79 6.14 -2.32
N ALA A 71 14.47 4.95 -2.86
CA ALA A 71 15.22 4.37 -3.97
C ALA A 71 15.23 5.30 -5.21
N TRP A 72 14.07 5.89 -5.55
CA TRP A 72 13.96 6.87 -6.64
C TRP A 72 14.86 8.10 -6.44
N LYS A 73 14.96 8.63 -5.21
CA LYS A 73 15.82 9.80 -4.90
C LYS A 73 17.30 9.50 -5.11
N SER A 74 17.71 8.24 -4.93
CA SER A 74 19.09 7.77 -5.11
C SER A 74 19.38 7.10 -6.46
N ALA A 75 18.37 6.92 -7.31
CA ALA A 75 18.49 6.14 -8.53
C ALA A 75 19.37 6.82 -9.60
N PRO A 76 20.15 6.05 -10.38
CA PRO A 76 20.77 6.56 -11.61
C PRO A 76 19.72 7.14 -12.56
N GLU A 77 20.10 8.14 -13.36
CA GLU A 77 19.18 8.85 -14.26
C GLU A 77 18.41 7.90 -15.20
N ALA A 78 19.10 6.89 -15.74
CA ALA A 78 18.51 5.90 -16.64
C ALA A 78 17.37 5.08 -16.00
N GLU A 79 17.35 4.93 -14.68
CA GLU A 79 16.36 4.13 -13.95
C GLU A 79 15.36 4.98 -13.17
N ARG A 80 15.54 6.31 -13.17
CA ARG A 80 14.80 7.20 -12.29
C ARG A 80 13.29 7.13 -12.52
N GLU A 81 12.85 6.98 -13.76
CA GLU A 81 11.43 6.84 -14.07
C GLU A 81 10.90 5.44 -13.69
N LEU A 82 11.69 4.37 -13.78
CA LEU A 82 11.31 3.06 -13.25
C LEU A 82 10.93 3.14 -11.77
N TRP A 83 11.83 3.67 -10.94
CA TRP A 83 11.60 3.77 -9.49
C TRP A 83 10.42 4.67 -9.13
N ARG A 84 10.29 5.80 -9.84
CA ARG A 84 9.14 6.70 -9.70
C ARG A 84 7.82 5.99 -10.04
N GLY A 85 7.81 5.19 -11.11
CA GLY A 85 6.67 4.41 -11.54
C GLY A 85 6.27 3.38 -10.49
N LEU A 86 7.23 2.62 -9.94
CA LEU A 86 6.98 1.66 -8.86
C LEU A 86 6.39 2.33 -7.61
N ALA A 87 6.96 3.48 -7.20
CA ALA A 87 6.43 4.26 -6.09
C ALA A 87 4.98 4.72 -6.34
N GLN A 88 4.64 5.09 -7.58
CA GLN A 88 3.27 5.46 -7.99
C GLN A 88 2.29 4.27 -7.94
N LEU A 89 2.72 3.06 -8.34
CA LEU A 89 1.90 1.86 -8.24
C LEU A 89 1.54 1.54 -6.78
N ALA A 90 2.53 1.60 -5.88
CA ALA A 90 2.33 1.35 -4.45
C ALA A 90 1.39 2.37 -3.78
N VAL A 91 1.57 3.68 -4.03
CA VAL A 91 0.65 4.69 -3.49
C VAL A 91 -0.72 4.66 -4.19
N GLY A 92 -0.79 4.26 -5.46
CA GLY A 92 -2.04 3.98 -6.16
C GLY A 92 -2.85 2.88 -5.47
N LEU A 93 -2.20 1.77 -5.09
CA LEU A 93 -2.81 0.71 -4.28
C LEU A 93 -3.26 1.25 -2.91
N THR A 94 -2.44 2.08 -2.25
CA THR A 94 -2.83 2.73 -0.99
C THR A 94 -4.13 3.55 -1.14
N HIS A 95 -4.29 4.28 -2.24
CA HIS A 95 -5.52 5.03 -2.52
C HIS A 95 -6.72 4.10 -2.70
N ALA A 96 -6.53 2.96 -3.38
CA ALA A 96 -7.60 2.00 -3.58
C ALA A 96 -8.08 1.39 -2.25
N LEU A 97 -7.14 0.98 -1.39
CA LEU A 97 -7.43 0.45 -0.04
C LEU A 97 -8.11 1.48 0.87
N ARG A 98 -7.93 2.78 0.59
CA ARG A 98 -8.60 3.88 1.30
C ARG A 98 -9.97 4.25 0.69
N GLY A 99 -10.46 3.51 -0.31
CA GLY A 99 -11.73 3.79 -1.00
C GLY A 99 -11.65 4.92 -2.03
N ASN A 100 -10.47 5.43 -2.35
CA ASN A 100 -10.27 6.47 -3.36
C ASN A 100 -9.93 5.85 -4.72
N GLY A 101 -10.91 5.19 -5.35
CA GLY A 101 -10.72 4.50 -6.64
C GLY A 101 -10.31 5.43 -7.79
N ARG A 102 -10.86 6.66 -7.84
CA ARG A 102 -10.48 7.66 -8.85
C ARG A 102 -9.00 8.05 -8.74
N GLY A 103 -8.55 8.37 -7.53
CA GLY A 103 -7.16 8.70 -7.25
C GLY A 103 -6.22 7.52 -7.53
N ALA A 104 -6.63 6.32 -7.12
CA ALA A 104 -5.90 5.08 -7.37
C ALA A 104 -5.66 4.88 -8.86
N ARG A 105 -6.72 4.94 -9.68
CA ARG A 105 -6.62 4.78 -11.13
C ARG A 105 -5.66 5.78 -11.77
N SER A 106 -5.76 7.06 -11.40
CA SER A 106 -4.87 8.09 -11.95
C SER A 106 -3.39 7.83 -11.64
N LEU A 107 -3.09 7.37 -10.42
CA LEU A 107 -1.72 7.06 -10.00
C LEU A 107 -1.20 5.79 -10.67
N VAL A 108 -2.01 4.72 -10.70
CA VAL A 108 -1.63 3.45 -11.30
C VAL A 108 -1.40 3.58 -12.81
N GLU A 109 -2.28 4.26 -13.55
CA GLU A 109 -2.10 4.52 -14.99
C GLU A 109 -0.84 5.35 -15.29
N ARG A 110 -0.50 6.29 -14.40
CA ARG A 110 0.76 7.06 -14.54
C ARG A 110 1.97 6.17 -14.26
N GLY A 111 1.91 5.36 -13.20
CA GLY A 111 2.99 4.44 -12.83
C GLY A 111 3.27 3.42 -13.92
N ALA A 112 2.22 2.78 -14.45
CA ALA A 112 2.33 1.81 -15.55
C ALA A 112 2.99 2.42 -16.79
N ARG A 113 2.54 3.61 -17.23
CA ARG A 113 3.17 4.32 -18.35
C ARG A 113 4.63 4.68 -18.11
N SER A 114 5.01 4.94 -16.86
CA SER A 114 6.39 5.30 -16.49
C SER A 114 7.33 4.09 -16.54
N ILE A 115 6.83 2.89 -16.20
CA ILE A 115 7.64 1.66 -16.23
C ILE A 115 7.62 0.94 -17.58
N GLU A 116 6.62 1.16 -18.43
CA GLU A 116 6.48 0.50 -19.74
C GLU A 116 7.75 0.55 -20.63
N PRO A 117 8.52 1.65 -20.71
CA PRO A 117 9.74 1.69 -21.51
C PRO A 117 10.83 0.69 -21.08
N TYR A 118 10.74 0.12 -19.87
CA TYR A 118 11.69 -0.85 -19.33
C TYR A 118 11.29 -2.31 -19.62
N ARG A 119 10.18 -2.55 -20.32
CA ARG A 119 9.59 -3.89 -20.51
C ARG A 119 10.54 -4.92 -21.12
N ASP A 120 11.31 -4.52 -22.13
CA ASP A 120 12.20 -5.44 -22.87
C ASP A 120 13.50 -5.76 -22.14
N ALA A 121 13.93 -4.88 -21.22
CA ALA A 121 15.16 -5.01 -20.46
C ALA A 121 14.99 -4.45 -19.04
N PRO A 122 14.20 -5.12 -18.18
CA PRO A 122 13.84 -4.58 -16.88
C PRO A 122 15.05 -4.59 -15.93
N PRO A 123 15.47 -3.42 -15.40
CA PRO A 123 16.50 -3.35 -14.37
C PRO A 123 16.09 -4.16 -13.14
N HIS A 124 17.08 -4.73 -12.47
CA HIS A 124 16.91 -5.40 -11.17
C HIS A 124 15.83 -6.51 -11.18
N GLY A 125 15.58 -7.15 -12.31
CA GLY A 125 14.61 -8.26 -12.41
C GLY A 125 13.16 -7.86 -12.08
N VAL A 126 12.80 -6.59 -12.26
CA VAL A 126 11.43 -6.11 -12.07
C VAL A 126 10.49 -6.75 -13.11
N ASP A 127 9.34 -7.25 -12.67
CA ASP A 127 8.32 -7.79 -13.57
C ASP A 127 7.47 -6.67 -14.19
N VAL A 128 8.09 -5.89 -15.08
CA VAL A 128 7.42 -4.76 -15.74
C VAL A 128 6.17 -5.23 -16.49
N ALA A 129 6.24 -6.36 -17.19
CA ALA A 129 5.12 -6.90 -17.93
C ALA A 129 3.94 -7.22 -17.00
N GLY A 130 4.17 -7.97 -15.92
CA GLY A 130 3.13 -8.31 -14.95
C GLY A 130 2.56 -7.11 -14.20
N LEU A 131 3.37 -6.08 -13.93
CA LEU A 131 2.94 -4.83 -13.30
C LEU A 131 2.01 -4.00 -14.19
N VAL A 132 2.33 -3.89 -15.48
CA VAL A 132 1.50 -3.20 -16.48
C VAL A 132 0.18 -3.94 -16.65
N ASP A 133 0.25 -5.25 -16.81
CA ASP A 133 -0.89 -6.15 -16.86
C ASP A 133 -1.81 -6.03 -15.63
N TRP A 134 -1.22 -5.95 -14.43
CA TRP A 134 -1.94 -5.74 -13.17
C TRP A 134 -2.66 -4.38 -13.16
N ALA A 135 -2.00 -3.33 -13.66
CA ALA A 135 -2.56 -1.99 -13.75
C ALA A 135 -3.74 -1.93 -14.72
N GLU A 136 -3.61 -2.54 -15.90
CA GLU A 136 -4.64 -2.55 -16.95
C GLU A 136 -5.88 -3.35 -16.55
N ARG A 137 -5.69 -4.49 -15.88
CA ARG A 137 -6.81 -5.30 -15.36
C ARG A 137 -7.56 -4.64 -14.20
N GLY A 138 -7.04 -3.55 -13.64
CA GLY A 138 -7.68 -2.84 -12.53
C GLY A 138 -7.74 -3.66 -11.24
N ALA A 139 -6.84 -4.62 -11.06
CA ALA A 139 -6.89 -5.59 -9.95
C ALA A 139 -6.85 -4.94 -8.55
N TYR A 140 -6.39 -3.69 -8.45
CA TYR A 140 -6.37 -2.90 -7.22
C TYR A 140 -7.73 -2.33 -6.81
N LEU A 141 -8.72 -2.23 -7.70
CA LEU A 141 -9.99 -1.57 -7.41
C LEU A 141 -10.92 -2.42 -6.50
N GLY A 142 -10.74 -3.74 -6.46
CA GLY A 142 -11.46 -4.64 -5.55
C GLY A 142 -10.87 -4.74 -4.14
N ALA A 143 -9.82 -3.96 -3.84
CA ALA A 143 -9.08 -4.11 -2.59
C ALA A 143 -9.59 -3.21 -1.44
N GLY A 144 -10.59 -2.33 -1.68
CA GLY A 144 -11.15 -1.45 -0.66
C GLY A 144 -12.11 -2.16 0.31
N PRO A 145 -12.36 -1.59 1.51
CA PRO A 145 -13.23 -2.18 2.54
C PRO A 145 -14.74 -2.21 2.19
N ASP A 146 -15.15 -1.72 1.02
CA ASP A 146 -16.53 -1.75 0.54
C ASP A 146 -16.58 -2.34 -0.87
N THR A 147 -16.46 -3.67 -0.95
CA THR A 147 -17.06 -4.41 -2.05
C THR A 147 -18.32 -5.03 -1.47
N PRO A 148 -19.54 -4.64 -1.89
CA PRO A 148 -20.72 -5.35 -1.42
C PRO A 148 -20.64 -6.79 -1.95
N GLU A 149 -20.37 -7.71 -1.03
CA GLU A 149 -20.73 -9.12 -1.17
C GLU A 149 -22.16 -9.13 -1.70
N THR A 150 -22.36 -9.64 -2.92
CA THR A 150 -23.68 -9.79 -3.52
C THR A 150 -24.40 -10.90 -2.74
N GLY A 151 -24.95 -10.54 -1.59
CA GLY A 151 -25.80 -11.37 -0.76
C GLY A 151 -27.26 -11.19 -1.15
N GLY A 152 -27.91 -12.31 -1.47
CA GLY A 152 -29.36 -12.43 -1.32
C GLY A 152 -30.03 -13.33 -2.34
N ARG A 153 -30.22 -14.61 -1.98
CA ARG A 153 -31.57 -15.18 -1.75
C ARG A 153 -31.52 -16.20 -0.61
N GLU A 154 -32.36 -15.95 0.40
CA GLU A 154 -32.55 -16.69 1.63
C GLU A 154 -33.17 -18.09 1.44
N SER A 155 -32.94 -18.99 2.40
CA SER A 155 -34.01 -19.78 3.02
C SER A 155 -33.59 -20.35 4.39
N THR A 156 -34.29 -19.89 5.43
CA THR A 156 -34.67 -20.43 6.77
C THR A 156 -34.01 -21.76 7.24
N VAL A 157 -33.53 -21.91 8.49
CA VAL A 157 -34.31 -22.34 9.69
C VAL A 157 -33.52 -22.08 11.01
N LEU A 158 -34.29 -21.79 12.08
CA LEU A 158 -33.94 -21.57 13.48
C LEU A 158 -33.02 -22.62 14.15
N ALA A 159 -32.12 -22.16 15.05
CA ALA A 159 -32.20 -22.34 16.52
C ALA A 159 -30.86 -22.06 17.22
N ALA A 160 -30.91 -21.40 18.39
CA ALA A 160 -29.82 -21.27 19.39
C ALA A 160 -30.16 -22.17 20.61
N PRO A 161 -29.27 -22.46 21.60
CA PRO A 161 -28.38 -21.49 22.26
C PRO A 161 -26.94 -21.93 22.68
N GLU A 162 -26.12 -20.90 22.89
CA GLU A 162 -24.99 -20.68 23.83
C GLU A 162 -23.89 -21.73 24.10
N ARG A 163 -22.62 -21.31 23.99
CA ARG A 163 -21.62 -21.26 25.09
C ARG A 163 -20.27 -20.67 24.68
N THR A 164 -19.72 -19.88 25.62
CA THR A 164 -18.38 -19.32 25.82
C THR A 164 -17.18 -20.10 25.25
N GLY A 165 -16.24 -19.36 24.67
CA GLY A 165 -14.85 -19.78 24.46
C GLY A 165 -14.05 -18.62 23.86
N ALA A 166 -13.12 -18.07 24.64
CA ALA A 166 -12.21 -17.03 24.23
C ALA A 166 -11.03 -17.64 23.46
N GLU A 167 -10.79 -17.16 22.25
CA GLU A 167 -9.50 -17.33 21.58
C GLU A 167 -9.30 -16.20 20.55
N THR A 168 -8.36 -15.34 20.89
CA THR A 168 -7.83 -14.27 20.03
C THR A 168 -7.09 -14.89 18.85
N GLY A 169 -7.83 -15.16 17.78
CA GLY A 169 -7.27 -15.29 16.44
C GLY A 169 -7.25 -13.91 15.80
N VAL A 170 -6.07 -13.29 15.65
CA VAL A 170 -5.91 -12.25 14.64
C VAL A 170 -5.99 -12.97 13.32
N ASP A 171 -7.20 -13.04 12.77
CA ASP A 171 -7.49 -13.60 11.46
C ASP A 171 -6.62 -12.86 10.45
N ARG A 172 -5.52 -13.51 10.07
CA ARG A 172 -4.62 -13.02 9.04
C ARG A 172 -5.36 -13.30 7.74
N ALA A 173 -6.29 -12.41 7.40
CA ALA A 173 -7.05 -12.45 6.17
C ALA A 173 -6.07 -12.68 5.03
N VAL A 174 -6.10 -13.91 4.51
CA VAL A 174 -5.42 -14.28 3.28
C VAL A 174 -6.06 -13.41 2.21
N VAL A 175 -5.34 -12.37 1.77
CA VAL A 175 -5.72 -11.58 0.59
C VAL A 175 -5.53 -12.50 -0.61
N GLY A 176 -6.50 -13.38 -0.81
CA GLY A 176 -6.55 -14.34 -1.89
C GLY A 176 -7.22 -13.73 -3.12
N GLY A 177 -6.55 -13.84 -4.26
CA GLY A 177 -7.22 -14.03 -5.55
C GLY A 177 -7.15 -12.91 -6.58
N ALA A 178 -7.21 -11.63 -6.19
CA ALA A 178 -7.10 -10.52 -7.13
C ALA A 178 -6.63 -9.24 -6.42
N GLY A 179 -5.43 -8.74 -6.74
CA GLY A 179 -4.99 -7.40 -6.30
C GLY A 179 -3.60 -7.29 -5.68
N VAL A 180 -2.87 -8.39 -5.45
CA VAL A 180 -1.51 -8.31 -4.89
C VAL A 180 -0.53 -7.75 -5.93
N LEU A 181 0.07 -6.60 -5.61
CA LEU A 181 1.14 -6.00 -6.41
C LEU A 181 2.44 -6.82 -6.21
N ARG A 182 2.96 -7.41 -7.29
CA ARG A 182 4.20 -8.19 -7.31
C ARG A 182 5.26 -7.44 -8.10
N LEU A 183 6.37 -7.07 -7.46
CA LEU A 183 7.43 -6.26 -8.07
C LEU A 183 8.40 -7.11 -8.92
N ARG A 184 8.48 -8.41 -8.66
CA ARG A 184 9.31 -9.39 -9.38
C ARG A 184 8.49 -10.66 -9.67
N GLY A 185 8.87 -11.36 -10.73
CA GLY A 185 8.30 -12.65 -11.16
C GLY A 185 8.96 -13.86 -10.52
#